data_AF-A0A3R7SRP2-F1
#
_entry.id   AF-A0A3R7SRP2-F1
#
_cell.length_a   1.000
_cell.length_b   1.000
_cell.length_c   1.000
_cell.angle_alpha   90.00
_cell.angle_beta   90.00
_cell.angle_gamma   90.00
#
_symmetry.space_group_name_H-M   'P 1'
#
loop_
_entity.id
_entity.type
_entity.pdbx_description
1 polymer ?
#
loop_
_entity_poly.entity_id
_entity_poly.type
_entity_poly.pdbx_seq_one_letter_code
_entity_poly.pdbx_strand_id
1 'polypeptide(L)'
;MTMYMNAVRFIVKQGLEDDFVKKFEEMDNTGVSKGYLIKTDDQNFTSIGLFDSERDLINARPRMIGNLDSVRGMLEEISPELGVTDPVSGPVVYKL
;
A
#
# COMPACT_ATOMS: atom_id res chain seq x y z
N MET A 1 11.70 -20.93 0.95
CA MET A 1 10.38 -20.31 1.18
C MET A 1 10.23 -19.17 0.18
N THR A 2 9.08 -19.08 -0.49
CA THR A 2 8.80 -18.02 -1.47
C THR A 2 8.19 -16.83 -0.71
N MET A 3 8.87 -15.69 -0.74
CA MET A 3 8.33 -14.44 -0.19
C MET A 3 7.23 -13.91 -1.10
N TYR A 4 6.33 -13.11 -0.55
CA TYR A 4 5.25 -12.47 -1.29
C TYR A 4 5.33 -10.96 -1.11
N MET A 5 4.85 -10.22 -2.11
CA MET A 5 4.74 -8.77 -2.02
C MET A 5 3.36 -8.30 -2.43
N ASN A 6 2.95 -7.16 -1.90
CA ASN A 6 1.92 -6.33 -2.48
C ASN A 6 2.49 -4.98 -2.89
N ALA A 7 1.86 -4.36 -3.87
CA ALA A 7 2.06 -2.96 -4.21
C ALA A 7 0.70 -2.30 -4.39
N VAL A 8 0.51 -1.09 -3.86
CA VAL A 8 -0.74 -0.34 -4.00
C VAL A 8 -0.41 1.06 -4.46
N ARG A 9 -0.95 1.47 -5.61
CA ARG A 9 -0.79 2.83 -6.13
C ARG A 9 -1.92 3.74 -5.65
N PHE A 10 -1.56 4.99 -5.39
CA PHE A 10 -2.42 6.06 -4.93
C PHE A 10 -2.19 7.32 -5.76
N ILE A 11 -3.26 8.08 -5.98
CA ILE A 11 -3.19 9.50 -6.34
C ILE A 11 -3.71 10.26 -5.12
N VAL A 12 -2.86 11.04 -4.47
CA VAL A 12 -3.20 11.83 -3.27
C VAL A 12 -3.67 13.20 -3.74
N LYS A 13 -4.77 13.69 -3.18
CA LYS A 13 -5.29 15.02 -3.47
C LYS A 13 -4.24 16.09 -3.17
N GLN A 14 -4.14 17.08 -4.04
CA GLN A 14 -3.23 18.21 -3.88
C GLN A 14 -3.34 18.86 -2.50
N GLY A 15 -2.21 18.99 -1.82
CA GLY A 15 -2.10 19.62 -0.51
C GLY A 15 -2.34 18.69 0.69
N LEU A 16 -2.63 17.41 0.46
CA LEU A 16 -2.78 16.39 1.51
C LEU A 16 -1.61 15.40 1.59
N GLU A 17 -0.55 15.62 0.82
CA GLU A 17 0.58 14.67 0.70
C GLU A 17 1.28 14.42 2.03
N ASP A 18 1.55 15.48 2.80
CA ASP A 18 2.22 15.36 4.10
C ASP A 18 1.33 14.65 5.13
N ASP A 19 0.03 14.97 5.16
CA ASP A 19 -0.94 14.29 6.02
C ASP A 19 -1.09 12.80 5.65
N PHE A 20 -1.04 12.49 4.36
CA PHE A 20 -1.06 11.12 3.84
C PHE A 20 0.18 10.33 4.29
N VAL A 21 1.38 10.91 4.15
CA VAL A 21 2.63 10.28 4.62
C VAL A 21 2.58 10.05 6.13
N LYS A 22 2.13 11.05 6.90
CA LYS A 22 1.98 10.94 8.35
C LYS A 22 1.02 9.81 8.74
N LYS A 23 -0.10 9.64 8.01
CA LYS A 23 -1.01 8.52 8.25
C LYS A 23 -0.33 7.17 8.06
N PHE A 24 0.54 7.03 7.05
CA PHE A 24 1.32 5.81 6.83
C PHE A 24 2.34 5.54 7.93
N GLU A 25 2.94 6.57 8.54
CA GLU A 25 3.82 6.43 9.70
C GLU A 25 3.07 5.91 10.94
N GLU A 26 1.80 6.28 11.09
CA GLU A 26 0.93 5.89 12.21
C GLU A 26 0.29 4.49 12.02
N MET A 27 0.35 3.91 10.82
CA MET A 27 -0.31 2.64 10.50
C MET A 27 0.31 1.46 11.24
N ASP A 28 -0.56 0.60 11.76
CA ASP A 28 -0.14 -0.71 12.27
C ASP A 28 0.16 -1.65 11.09
N ASN A 29 1.44 -1.99 10.96
CA ASN A 29 1.98 -2.88 9.92
C ASN A 29 2.35 -4.26 10.48
N THR A 30 1.76 -4.68 11.60
CA THR A 30 1.98 -6.01 12.18
C THR A 30 1.74 -7.11 11.14
N GLY A 31 2.76 -7.94 10.92
CA GLY A 31 2.73 -9.03 9.94
C GLY A 31 3.39 -8.69 8.59
N VAL A 32 3.78 -7.44 8.37
CA VAL A 32 4.59 -7.02 7.22
C VAL A 32 6.07 -7.13 7.60
N SER A 33 6.86 -7.92 6.86
CA SER A 33 8.29 -8.12 7.13
C SER A 33 9.11 -6.88 6.76
N LYS A 34 8.78 -6.21 5.64
CA LYS A 34 9.33 -4.90 5.25
C LYS A 34 8.26 -4.08 4.53
N GLY A 35 8.15 -2.80 4.86
CA GLY A 35 7.22 -1.86 4.24
C GLY A 35 7.95 -0.65 3.68
N TYR A 36 7.51 -0.16 2.53
CA TYR A 36 7.99 1.07 1.92
C TYR A 36 6.81 1.88 1.41
N LEU A 37 6.90 3.20 1.55
CA LEU A 37 6.07 4.13 0.80
C LEU A 37 7.00 4.93 -0.10
N ILE A 38 6.74 4.94 -1.39
CA ILE A 38 7.52 5.69 -2.37
C ILE A 38 6.64 6.76 -3.00
N LYS A 39 7.19 7.96 -3.17
CA LYS A 39 6.62 9.02 -4.00
C LYS A 39 7.13 8.82 -5.43
N THR A 40 6.23 8.57 -6.38
CA THR A 40 6.57 8.32 -7.79
C THR A 40 6.37 9.55 -8.67
N ASP A 41 5.56 10.51 -8.20
CA ASP A 41 5.37 11.84 -8.78
C ASP A 41 4.79 12.78 -7.70
N ASP A 42 4.49 14.04 -8.01
CA ASP A 42 4.01 15.06 -7.05
C ASP A 42 2.83 14.61 -6.19
N GLN A 43 1.83 13.96 -6.80
CA GLN A 43 0.64 13.41 -6.12
C GLN A 43 0.61 11.88 -6.13
N ASN A 44 1.52 11.22 -6.83
CA ASN A 44 1.49 9.76 -7.00
C ASN A 44 2.37 9.07 -5.97
N PHE A 45 1.79 8.10 -5.27
CA PHE A 45 2.48 7.30 -4.28
C PHE A 45 2.25 5.82 -4.53
N THR A 46 3.18 4.98 -4.08
CA THR A 46 3.03 3.53 -4.08
C THR A 46 3.51 2.96 -2.76
N SER A 47 2.65 2.21 -2.07
CA SER A 47 3.08 1.41 -0.92
C SER A 47 3.51 0.03 -1.38
N ILE A 48 4.54 -0.53 -0.75
CA ILE A 48 5.09 -1.85 -1.05
C ILE A 48 5.26 -2.59 0.28
N GLY A 49 4.64 -3.77 0.40
CA GLY A 49 4.81 -4.66 1.55
C GLY A 49 5.46 -5.97 1.14
N LEU A 50 6.40 -6.46 1.95
CA LEU A 50 7.05 -7.78 1.82
C LEU A 50 6.57 -8.67 2.97
N PHE A 51 6.28 -9.93 2.63
CA PHE A 51 5.79 -10.96 3.53
C PHE A 51 6.59 -12.25 3.37
N ASP A 52 6.81 -12.97 4.48
CA ASP A 52 7.61 -14.20 4.49
C ASP A 52 6.91 -15.38 3.79
N SER A 53 5.57 -15.33 3.66
CA SER A 53 4.76 -16.30 2.93
C SER A 53 3.46 -15.71 2.38
N GLU A 54 2.79 -16.44 1.49
CA GLU A 54 1.43 -16.08 1.03
C GLU A 54 0.43 -16.03 2.18
N ARG A 55 0.58 -16.93 3.17
CA ARG A 55 -0.30 -16.99 4.32
C ARG A 55 -0.20 -15.72 5.16
N ASP A 56 1.02 -15.21 5.34
CA ASP A 56 1.26 -13.97 6.09
C ASP A 56 0.64 -12.77 5.37
N LEU A 57 0.80 -12.70 4.04
CA LEU A 57 0.10 -11.70 3.20
C LEU A 57 -1.43 -11.79 3.37
N ILE A 58 -2.01 -12.99 3.26
CA ILE A 58 -3.47 -13.19 3.39
C ILE A 58 -3.95 -12.78 4.78
N ASN A 59 -3.23 -13.16 5.84
CA ASN A 59 -3.57 -12.84 7.22
C ASN A 59 -3.49 -11.33 7.51
N ALA A 60 -2.60 -10.60 6.82
CA ALA A 60 -2.46 -9.16 6.95
C ALA A 60 -3.57 -8.37 6.22
N ARG A 61 -4.29 -8.97 5.25
CA ARG A 61 -5.28 -8.26 4.41
C ARG A 61 -6.33 -7.47 5.19
N PRO A 62 -6.99 -8.00 6.24
CA PRO A 62 -8.00 -7.24 6.97
C PRO A 62 -7.42 -5.95 7.57
N ARG A 63 -6.18 -6.00 8.07
CA ARG A 63 -5.47 -4.84 8.61
C ARG A 63 -5.10 -3.85 7.52
N MET A 64 -4.58 -4.34 6.39
CA MET A 64 -4.28 -3.50 5.22
C MET A 64 -5.52 -2.76 4.72
N ILE A 65 -6.68 -3.43 4.63
CA ILE A 65 -7.94 -2.80 4.23
C ILE A 65 -8.31 -1.67 5.20
N GLY A 66 -8.23 -1.91 6.51
CA GLY A 66 -8.50 -0.87 7.52
C GLY A 66 -7.56 0.34 7.40
N ASN A 67 -6.28 0.10 7.16
CA ASN A 67 -5.30 1.15 6.89
C ASN A 67 -5.67 1.95 5.64
N LEU A 68 -6.02 1.28 4.53
CA LEU A 68 -6.44 1.93 3.28
C LEU A 68 -7.72 2.75 3.44
N ASP A 69 -8.70 2.25 4.18
CA ASP A 69 -9.95 2.97 4.44
C ASP A 69 -9.71 4.25 5.25
N SER A 70 -8.71 4.27 6.13
CA SER A 70 -8.36 5.47 6.93
C SER A 70 -7.81 6.63 6.10
N VAL A 71 -7.21 6.36 4.95
CA VAL A 71 -6.65 7.38 4.03
C VAL A 71 -7.53 7.61 2.80
N ARG A 72 -8.59 6.83 2.61
CA ARG A 72 -9.45 6.86 1.40
C ARG A 72 -9.98 8.26 1.06
N GLY A 73 -10.30 9.06 2.07
CA GLY A 73 -10.78 10.44 1.89
C GLY A 73 -9.75 11.41 1.31
N MET A 74 -8.46 11.08 1.39
CA MET A 74 -7.33 11.88 0.92
C MET A 74 -6.96 11.56 -0.55
N LEU A 75 -7.62 10.59 -1.17
CA LEU A 75 -7.24 10.07 -2.48
C LEU A 75 -8.16 10.58 -3.59
N GLU A 76 -7.57 10.74 -4.77
CA GLU A 76 -8.28 10.96 -6.03
C GLU A 76 -8.69 9.63 -6.67
N GLU A 77 -9.70 9.69 -7.52
CA GLU A 77 -10.09 8.55 -8.36
C GLU A 77 -9.05 8.34 -9.46
N ILE A 78 -8.52 7.12 -9.56
CA ILE A 78 -7.60 6.68 -10.62
C ILE A 78 -8.37 6.44 -11.91
N SER A 79 -9.47 5.69 -11.82
CA SER A 79 -10.42 5.45 -12.92
C SER A 79 -11.73 4.86 -12.37
N PRO A 80 -12.83 4.85 -13.17
CA PRO A 80 -14.09 4.22 -12.77
C PRO A 80 -13.97 2.74 -12.38
N GLU A 81 -13.02 2.01 -12.99
CA GLU A 81 -12.81 0.58 -12.76
C GLU A 81 -11.98 0.31 -11.51
N LEU A 82 -10.98 1.15 -11.23
CA LEU A 82 -10.06 0.99 -10.10
C LEU A 82 -10.55 1.71 -8.84
N GLY A 83 -11.38 2.73 -8.99
CA GLY A 83 -11.70 3.66 -7.91
C GLY A 83 -10.45 4.45 -7.49
N VAL A 84 -10.16 4.50 -6.19
CA VAL A 84 -9.11 5.37 -5.62
C VAL A 84 -7.79 4.66 -5.28
N THR A 85 -7.70 3.35 -5.51
CA THR A 85 -6.50 2.54 -5.25
C THR A 85 -6.33 1.48 -6.31
N ASP A 86 -5.09 1.17 -6.68
CA ASP A 86 -4.76 0.08 -7.62
C ASP A 86 -3.84 -0.95 -6.93
N PRO A 87 -4.42 -1.96 -6.26
CA PRO A 87 -3.67 -2.96 -5.51
C PRO A 87 -3.30 -4.20 -6.36
N VAL A 88 -2.04 -4.60 -6.29
CA VAL A 88 -1.53 -5.86 -6.85
C VAL A 88 -0.76 -6.66 -5.80
N SER A 89 -0.72 -7.99 -5.94
CA SER A 89 0.07 -8.85 -5.06
C SER A 89 0.53 -10.13 -5.76
N GLY A 90 1.64 -10.72 -5.31
CA GLY A 90 2.15 -11.96 -5.89
C GLY A 90 3.46 -12.45 -5.26
N PRO A 91 3.96 -13.61 -5.71
CA PRO A 91 5.23 -14.16 -5.25
C PRO A 91 6.41 -13.33 -5.76
N VAL A 92 7.45 -13.19 -4.93
CA VAL A 92 8.72 -12.60 -5.33
C VAL A 92 9.47 -13.58 -6.22
N VAL A 93 9.61 -13.23 -7.51
CA VAL A 93 10.28 -14.09 -8.52
C VAL A 93 11.79 -13.85 -8.60
N TYR A 94 12.27 -12.68 -8.16
CA TYR A 94 13.68 -12.31 -8.18
C TYR A 94 13.98 -11.31 -7.06
N LYS A 95 15.18 -11.41 -6.48
CA LYS A 95 15.71 -10.52 -5.45
C LYS A 95 17.17 -10.22 -5.76
N LEU A 96 17.54 -8.95 -5.70
CA LEU A 96 18.93 -8.49 -5.86
C LEU A 96 19.77 -8.85 -4.63
#